data_AF-A0A6N8JPT3-F1
#
_entry.id   AF-A0A6N8JPT3-F1
#
_cell.length_a   1.000
_cell.length_b   1.000
_cell.length_c   1.000
_cell.angle_alpha   90.00
_cell.angle_beta   90.00
_cell.angle_gamma   90.00
#
_symmetry.space_group_name_H-M   'P 1'
#
loop_
_entity.id
_entity.type
_entity.pdbx_description
1 polymer ?
#
loop_
_entity_poly.entity_id
_entity_poly.type
_entity_poly.pdbx_seq_one_letter_code
_entity_poly.pdbx_strand_id
1 'polypeptide(L)'
;MHAMVTARVPVEIRDQVNAQLRDIGSSPTELVNAAYDYVLKTGELPDVNRGDAPLRITLTDAQANELRFRLRHATCSVPGSFWEDQAALRRAEERRG
;
A
#
# COMPACT_ATOMS: atom_id res chain seq x y z
N MET A 1 -2.50 18.71 30.07
CA MET A 1 -3.34 17.78 30.87
C MET A 1 -3.58 16.54 30.03
N HIS A 2 -3.52 15.35 30.62
CA HIS A 2 -3.91 14.10 29.96
C HIS A 2 -5.26 13.64 30.52
N ALA A 3 -6.17 13.23 29.64
CA ALA A 3 -7.48 12.68 30.01
C ALA A 3 -7.43 11.15 29.99
N MET A 4 -8.17 10.51 30.90
CA MET A 4 -8.31 9.05 30.89
C MET A 4 -9.37 8.64 29.85
N VAL A 5 -9.00 7.73 28.95
CA VAL A 5 -9.89 7.19 27.91
C VAL A 5 -10.27 5.76 28.30
N THR A 6 -11.57 5.47 28.32
CA THR A 6 -12.09 4.13 28.62
C THR A 6 -12.96 3.65 27.45
N ALA A 7 -12.77 2.39 27.05
CA ALA A 7 -13.50 1.77 25.96
C ALA A 7 -13.75 0.29 26.25
N ARG A 8 -14.81 -0.28 25.66
CA ARG A 8 -15.08 -1.72 25.73
C ARG A 8 -14.44 -2.40 24.53
N VAL A 9 -13.54 -3.34 24.81
CA VAL A 9 -12.86 -4.17 23.79
C VAL A 9 -12.97 -5.63 24.22
N PRO A 10 -13.25 -6.57 23.31
CA PRO A 10 -13.20 -7.99 23.61
C PRO A 10 -11.87 -8.39 24.24
N VAL A 11 -11.91 -9.23 25.27
CA VAL A 11 -10.73 -9.54 26.09
C VAL A 11 -9.65 -10.24 25.26
N GLU A 12 -10.06 -11.10 24.33
CA GLU A 12 -9.19 -11.85 23.44
C GLU A 12 -8.42 -10.90 22.51
N ILE A 13 -9.11 -9.89 21.96
CA ILE A 13 -8.51 -8.87 21.09
C ILE A 13 -7.52 -8.01 21.88
N ARG A 14 -7.92 -7.55 23.07
CA ARG A 14 -7.06 -6.76 23.95
C ARG A 14 -5.76 -7.50 24.28
N ASP A 15 -5.85 -8.78 24.64
CA ASP A 15 -4.69 -9.56 25.06
C ASP A 15 -3.74 -9.86 23.89
N GLN A 16 -4.29 -10.16 22.70
CA GLN A 16 -3.51 -10.31 21.48
C GLN A 16 -2.78 -9.02 21.10
N VAL A 17 -3.48 -7.89 21.09
CA VAL A 17 -2.88 -6.58 20.77
C VAL A 17 -1.82 -6.21 21.80
N ASN A 18 -2.08 -6.44 23.09
CA ASN A 18 -1.09 -6.18 24.14
C ASN A 18 0.17 -7.04 23.99
N ALA A 19 0.05 -8.28 23.51
CA ALA A 19 1.22 -9.09 23.19
C ALA A 19 2.01 -8.49 22.04
N GLN A 20 1.36 -8.15 20.93
CA GLN A 20 1.99 -7.52 19.77
C GLN A 20 2.65 -6.18 20.11
N LEU A 21 1.98 -5.34 20.91
CA LEU A 21 2.52 -4.06 21.36
C LEU A 21 3.82 -4.25 22.16
N ARG A 22 3.87 -5.25 23.04
CA ARG A 22 5.10 -5.59 23.78
C ARG A 22 6.23 -6.03 22.86
N ASP A 23 5.93 -6.83 21.84
CA ASP A 23 6.92 -7.31 20.88
C ASP A 23 7.55 -6.16 20.08
N ILE A 24 6.76 -5.12 19.76
CA ILE A 24 7.24 -3.91 19.07
C ILE A 24 7.74 -2.82 20.04
N GLY A 25 7.78 -3.08 21.36
CA GLY A 25 8.24 -2.13 22.38
C GLY A 25 7.31 -0.93 22.59
N SER A 26 6.04 -1.04 22.21
CA SER A 26 5.02 0.01 22.35
C SER A 26 4.04 -0.30 23.50
N SER A 27 3.33 0.72 23.95
CA SER A 27 2.33 0.64 25.02
C SER A 27 0.90 0.87 24.50
N PRO A 28 -0.13 0.38 25.23
CA PRO A 28 -1.53 0.66 24.88
C PRO A 28 -1.85 2.15 24.84
N THR A 29 -1.19 2.95 25.68
CA THR A 29 -1.33 4.41 25.70
C THR A 29 -0.83 5.03 24.39
N GLU A 30 0.32 4.59 23.89
CA GLU A 30 0.87 5.05 22.61
C GLU A 30 -0.03 4.66 21.43
N LEU A 31 -0.59 3.44 21.45
CA LEU A 31 -1.58 3.02 20.45
C LEU A 31 -2.79 3.96 20.41
N VAL A 32 -3.36 4.28 21.57
CA VAL A 32 -4.51 5.20 21.66
C VAL A 32 -4.14 6.60 21.19
N ASN A 33 -3.01 7.15 21.64
CA ASN A 33 -2.55 8.47 21.23
C ASN A 33 -2.30 8.55 19.71
N ALA A 34 -1.68 7.52 19.12
CA ALA A 34 -1.46 7.44 17.69
C ALA A 34 -2.77 7.41 16.90
N ALA A 35 -3.81 6.73 17.42
CA ALA A 35 -5.13 6.75 16.81
C ALA A 35 -5.77 8.14 16.84
N TYR A 36 -5.62 8.91 17.93
CA TYR A 36 -6.05 10.31 17.98
C TYR A 36 -5.30 11.18 16.97
N ASP A 37 -3.98 11.05 16.91
CA ASP A 37 -3.16 11.79 15.94
C ASP A 37 -3.53 11.47 14.50
N TYR A 38 -3.87 10.21 14.21
CA TYR A 38 -4.34 9.79 12.89
C TYR A 38 -5.63 10.53 12.50
N VAL A 39 -6.63 10.56 13.38
CA VAL A 39 -7.90 11.25 13.13
C VAL A 39 -7.70 12.75 13.00
N LEU A 40 -6.82 13.36 13.81
CA LEU A 40 -6.49 14.78 13.70
C LEU A 40 -5.83 15.13 12.35
N LYS A 41 -5.01 14.24 11.79
CA LYS A 41 -4.32 14.47 10.51
C LYS A 41 -5.16 14.16 9.29
N THR A 42 -5.96 13.10 9.34
CA THR A 42 -6.70 12.57 8.17
C THR A 42 -8.17 12.98 8.15
N GLY A 43 -8.73 13.34 9.30
CA GLY A 43 -10.17 13.59 9.47
C GLY A 43 -11.02 12.31 9.50
N GLU A 44 -10.40 11.13 9.49
CA GLU A 44 -11.09 9.84 9.33
C GLU A 44 -10.59 8.81 10.35
N LEU A 45 -11.39 7.77 10.62
CA LEU A 45 -10.98 6.65 11.46
C LEU A 45 -10.02 5.72 10.69
N PRO A 46 -9.08 5.06 11.39
CA PRO A 46 -8.27 4.02 10.76
C PRO A 46 -9.18 2.91 10.23
N ASP A 47 -9.08 2.65 8.92
CA ASP A 47 -9.85 1.60 8.24
C ASP A 47 -8.89 0.56 7.66
N VAL A 48 -9.00 -0.68 8.15
CA VAL A 48 -8.23 -1.84 7.69
C VAL A 48 -8.65 -2.33 6.30
N ASN A 49 -9.87 -2.00 5.86
CA ASN A 49 -10.38 -2.36 4.52
C ASN A 49 -10.16 -1.26 3.50
N ARG A 50 -9.57 -0.13 3.90
CA ARG A 50 -9.04 0.88 2.99
C ARG A 50 -7.80 0.28 2.33
N GLY A 51 -8.02 -0.64 1.39
CA GLY A 51 -6.99 -1.13 0.51
C GLY A 51 -6.28 0.08 -0.06
N ASP A 52 -4.95 0.05 -0.01
CA ASP A 52 -4.05 1.13 -0.39
C ASP A 52 -4.57 1.78 -1.68
N ALA A 53 -5.31 2.89 -1.54
CA ALA A 53 -6.03 3.44 -2.66
C ALA A 53 -4.95 3.86 -3.63
N PRO A 54 -4.92 3.32 -4.86
CA PRO A 54 -3.78 3.52 -5.75
C PRO A 54 -3.56 5.01 -5.87
N LEU A 55 -2.36 5.46 -5.52
CA LEU A 55 -1.98 6.87 -5.52
C LEU A 55 -2.34 7.46 -6.89
N ARG A 56 -3.44 8.20 -6.95
CA ARG A 56 -3.95 8.75 -8.19
C ARG A 56 -3.39 10.15 -8.36
N ILE A 57 -2.21 10.21 -8.99
CA ILE A 57 -1.58 11.48 -9.36
C ILE A 57 -2.26 12.06 -10.61
N THR A 58 -2.78 13.27 -10.48
CA THR A 58 -3.27 14.04 -11.63
C THR A 58 -2.09 14.83 -12.19
N LEU A 59 -1.64 14.47 -13.40
CA LEU A 59 -0.57 15.20 -14.09
C LEU A 59 -1.14 16.45 -14.76
N THR A 60 -0.37 17.54 -14.73
CA THR A 60 -0.64 18.68 -15.62
C THR A 60 -0.31 18.32 -17.07
N ASP A 61 -0.84 19.06 -18.03
CA ASP A 61 -0.55 18.83 -19.46
C ASP A 61 0.96 18.88 -19.76
N ALA A 62 1.69 19.78 -19.09
CA ALA A 62 3.15 19.88 -19.22
C ALA A 62 3.85 18.61 -18.70
N GLN A 63 3.45 18.11 -17.53
CA GLN A 63 4.03 16.89 -16.95
C GLN A 63 3.70 15.65 -17.78
N ALA A 64 2.47 15.55 -18.29
CA ALA A 64 2.04 14.46 -19.15
C ALA A 64 2.82 14.45 -20.48
N ASN A 65 3.07 15.62 -21.07
CA ASN A 65 3.86 15.74 -22.29
C ASN A 65 5.33 15.39 -22.08
N GLU A 66 5.93 15.86 -20.98
CA GLU A 66 7.30 15.50 -20.62
C GLU A 66 7.45 13.99 -20.40
N LEU A 67 6.51 13.36 -19.69
CA LEU A 67 6.50 11.93 -19.47
C LEU A 67 6.43 11.15 -20.79
N ARG A 68 5.54 11.56 -21.71
CA ARG A 68 5.43 10.95 -23.05
C ARG A 68 6.68 11.14 -23.90
N PHE A 69 7.36 12.27 -23.76
CA PHE A 69 8.62 12.54 -24.43
C PHE A 69 9.70 11.56 -23.94
N ARG A 70 9.90 11.48 -22.62
CA ARG A 70 10.89 10.58 -22.01
C ARG A 70 10.62 9.11 -22.33
N LEU A 71 9.36 8.68 -22.28
CA LEU A 71 8.97 7.31 -22.66
C LEU A 71 9.41 6.99 -24.09
N ARG A 72 9.09 7.85 -25.06
CA ARG A 72 9.47 7.62 -26.46
C ARG A 72 10.98 7.52 -26.67
N HIS A 73 11.77 8.23 -25.88
CA HIS A 73 13.23 8.17 -25.95
C HIS A 73 13.85 6.98 -25.19
N ALA A 74 13.16 6.46 -24.19
CA ALA A 74 13.63 5.33 -23.38
C ALA A 74 13.14 3.97 -23.91
N THR A 75 12.13 3.94 -24.77
CA THR A 75 11.58 2.72 -25.35
C THR A 75 12.03 2.52 -26.79
N CYS A 76 12.34 1.29 -27.17
CA CYS A 76 12.54 0.90 -28.56
C CYS A 76 11.38 0.03 -29.03
N SER A 77 11.10 0.07 -30.33
CA SER A 77 10.14 -0.85 -30.94
C SER A 77 10.75 -2.25 -30.94
N VAL A 78 10.00 -3.21 -30.42
CA VAL A 78 10.42 -4.60 -30.37
C VAL A 78 9.96 -5.29 -31.67
N PRO A 79 10.85 -5.97 -32.41
CA PRO A 79 10.48 -6.71 -33.62
C PRO A 79 9.38 -7.75 -33.33
N GLY A 80 8.50 -7.99 -34.30
CA GLY A 80 7.39 -8.96 -34.17
C GLY A 80 7.86 -10.37 -33.79
N SER A 81 9.01 -10.80 -34.31
CA SER A 81 9.62 -12.10 -34.03
C SER A 81 9.91 -12.34 -32.55
N PHE A 82 10.25 -11.28 -31.79
CA PHE A 82 10.46 -11.40 -30.35
C PHE A 82 9.20 -11.90 -29.62
N TRP A 83 8.02 -11.45 -30.04
CA TRP A 83 6.77 -11.85 -29.42
C TRP A 83 6.37 -13.28 -29.79
N GLU A 84 6.70 -13.71 -31.01
CA GLU A 84 6.53 -15.09 -31.46
C GLU A 84 7.42 -16.04 -30.63
N ASP A 85 8.68 -15.66 -30.41
CA ASP A 85 9.62 -16.40 -29.58
C ASP A 85 9.18 -16.48 -28.12
N GLN A 86 8.70 -15.38 -27.54
CA GLN A 86 8.16 -15.36 -26.18
C GLN A 86 6.92 -16.26 -26.04
N ALA A 87 6.03 -16.24 -27.03
CA ALA A 87 4.85 -17.11 -27.05
C ALA A 87 5.23 -18.59 -27.21
N ALA A 88 6.28 -18.91 -27.98
CA ALA A 88 6.80 -20.26 -28.09
C ALA A 88 7.42 -20.75 -26.77
N LEU A 89 8.19 -19.88 -26.09
CA LEU A 89 8.85 -20.18 -24.82
C LEU A 89 7.83 -20.48 -23.72
N ARG A 90 6.79 -19.63 -23.59
CA ARG A 90 5.72 -19.81 -22.61
C ARG A 90 4.95 -21.13 -22.80
N ARG A 91 4.65 -21.51 -24.04
CA ARG A 91 4.00 -22.80 -24.37
C ARG A 91 4.90 -24.01 -24.08
N ALA A 92 6.22 -23.85 -24.21
CA ALA A 92 7.18 -24.91 -23.90
C ALA A 92 7.29 -25.12 -22.38
N GLU A 93 7.19 -24.06 -21.58
CA GLU A 93 7.13 -24.13 -20.12
C GLU A 93 5.82 -24.77 -19.63
N GLU A 94 4.68 -24.40 -20.21
CA GLU A 94 3.36 -25.00 -19.89
C GLU A 94 3.28 -26.49 -20.20
N ARG A 95 4.04 -26.99 -21.18
CA ARG A 95 4.12 -28.43 -21.51
C ARG A 95 5.09 -29.21 -20.63
N ARG A 96 5.90 -28.52 -19.83
CA ARG A 96 6.91 -29.11 -18.94
C ARG A 96 6.43 -29.23 -17.49
N GLY A 97 5.31 -28.60 -17.13
CA GLY A 97 4.59 -28.81 -15.87
C GLY A 97 3.49 -29.85 -16.04
#